data_AF-A0A646IIE4-F1
#
_entry.id   AF-A0A646IIE4-F1
#
_cell.length_a   1.000
_cell.length_b   1.000
_cell.length_c   1.000
_cell.angle_alpha   90.00
_cell.angle_beta   90.00
_cell.angle_gamma   90.00
#
_symmetry.space_group_name_H-M   'P 1'
#
loop_
_entity.id
_entity.type
_entity.pdbx_description
1 polymer ?
#
loop_
_entity_poly.entity_id
_entity_poly.type
_entity_poly.pdbx_seq_one_letter_code
_entity_poly.pdbx_strand_id
1 'polypeptide(L)'
;ICIYLVSHLATPEGKPHEEGGRVMLRHFKGSRAIGFWTHFAFGLERNTQAENEAERNCTTFRVLKDRFTGQSNGQVLYYSYDHASGRLLNADAPGEYGDFADESSDVSTSDY
;
A
#
# COMPACT_ATOMS: atom_id res chain seq x y z
N ILE A 1 -20.56 21.03 -3.24
CA ILE A 1 -19.17 21.28 -3.66
C ILE A 1 -18.30 20.25 -2.93
N CYS A 2 -17.42 19.54 -3.63
CA CYS A 2 -16.42 18.66 -3.01
C CYS A 2 -15.04 19.31 -3.17
N ILE A 3 -14.20 19.25 -2.14
CA ILE A 3 -12.85 19.83 -2.16
C ILE A 3 -11.86 18.69 -1.94
N TYR A 4 -10.95 18.52 -2.89
CA TYR A 4 -9.84 17.59 -2.81
C TYR A 4 -8.55 18.36 -2.57
N LEU A 5 -7.74 17.89 -1.64
CA LEU A 5 -6.45 18.49 -1.27
C LEU A 5 -5.40 17.40 -1.28
N VAL A 6 -4.23 17.72 -1.83
CA VAL A 6 -3.05 16.85 -1.79
C VAL A 6 -2.05 17.46 -0.82
N SER A 7 -1.56 16.65 0.11
CA SER A 7 -0.50 17.05 1.04
C SER A 7 0.70 16.15 0.89
N HIS A 8 1.89 16.75 0.83
CA HIS A 8 3.14 16.01 0.98
C HIS A 8 3.28 15.50 2.42
N LEU A 9 4.19 14.55 2.61
CA LEU A 9 4.48 14.00 3.93
C LEU A 9 5.71 14.66 4.56
N ALA A 10 5.68 14.80 5.88
CA ALA A 10 6.85 15.03 6.70
C ALA A 10 7.65 13.72 6.82
N THR A 11 8.94 13.85 7.09
CA THR A 11 9.83 12.69 7.26
C THR A 11 9.31 11.81 8.41
N PRO A 12 9.14 10.49 8.19
CA PRO A 12 8.67 9.59 9.22
C PRO A 12 9.78 9.27 10.23
N GLU A 13 9.37 8.75 11.38
CA GLU A 13 10.28 8.07 12.30
C GLU A 13 10.45 6.62 11.83
N GLY A 14 11.69 6.19 11.53
CA GLY A 14 11.99 4.83 11.07
C GLY A 14 12.06 4.71 9.54
N LYS A 15 11.33 3.75 8.97
CA LYS A 15 11.42 3.40 7.54
C LYS A 15 10.97 4.58 6.65
N PRO A 16 11.77 5.01 5.66
CA PRO A 16 11.37 6.03 4.68
C PRO A 16 10.10 5.66 3.92
N HIS A 17 9.29 6.65 3.53
CA HIS A 17 8.04 6.39 2.81
C HIS A 17 8.27 5.81 1.42
N GLU A 18 9.35 6.22 0.77
CA GLU A 18 9.78 5.81 -0.56
C GLU A 18 10.21 4.34 -0.62
N GLU A 19 10.54 3.77 0.53
CA GLU A 19 10.93 2.37 0.72
C GLU A 19 9.80 1.56 1.38
N GLY A 20 8.54 2.02 1.29
CA GLY A 20 7.38 1.33 1.85
C GLY A 20 7.12 1.62 3.33
N GLY A 21 7.62 2.74 3.86
CA GLY A 21 7.28 3.22 5.19
C GLY A 21 5.79 3.60 5.29
N ARG A 22 5.11 3.12 6.34
CA ARG A 22 3.67 3.33 6.54
C ARG A 22 3.31 4.80 6.67
N VAL A 23 2.29 5.25 5.93
CA VAL A 23 1.76 6.61 6.03
C VAL A 23 0.80 6.68 7.22
N MET A 24 0.94 7.73 8.02
CA MET A 24 0.08 8.01 9.17
C MET A 24 -0.48 9.42 9.03
N LEU A 25 -1.68 9.66 9.60
CA LEU A 25 -2.33 10.98 9.50
C LEU A 25 -1.44 12.12 10.02
N ARG A 26 -0.59 11.84 11.03
CA ARG A 26 0.36 12.80 11.57
C ARG A 26 1.49 13.19 10.60
N HIS A 27 1.74 12.38 9.58
CA HIS A 27 2.78 12.65 8.59
C HIS A 27 2.37 13.73 7.59
N PHE A 28 1.09 14.11 7.51
CA PHE A 28 0.68 15.14 6.56
C PHE A 28 1.38 16.46 6.89
N LYS A 29 2.17 16.97 5.95
CA LYS A 29 3.00 18.16 6.16
C LYS A 29 2.12 19.40 6.30
N GLY A 30 2.50 20.27 7.22
CA GLY A 30 1.77 21.50 7.53
C GLY A 30 1.18 21.46 8.93
N SER A 31 -0.10 21.74 9.06
CA SER A 31 -0.77 21.84 10.36
C SER A 31 -1.57 20.58 10.70
N ARG A 32 -1.60 20.25 12.00
CA ARG A 32 -2.51 19.22 12.55
C ARG A 32 -3.99 19.52 12.27
N ALA A 33 -4.32 20.77 11.92
CA ALA A 33 -5.63 21.17 11.42
C ALA A 33 -6.13 20.29 10.27
N ILE A 34 -5.25 19.78 9.41
CA ILE A 34 -5.64 18.88 8.31
C ILE A 34 -6.35 17.64 8.88
N GLY A 35 -5.75 16.99 9.88
CA GLY A 35 -6.34 15.85 10.56
C GLY A 35 -7.63 16.19 11.30
N PHE A 36 -7.82 17.44 11.75
CA PHE A 36 -9.07 17.87 12.40
C PHE A 36 -10.20 18.11 11.39
N TRP A 37 -9.95 18.79 10.28
CA TRP A 37 -11.01 19.28 9.40
C TRP A 37 -11.39 18.34 8.27
N THR A 38 -10.47 17.51 7.77
CA THR A 38 -10.78 16.63 6.64
C THR A 38 -11.87 15.62 6.98
N HIS A 39 -12.83 15.44 6.07
CA HIS A 39 -13.86 14.43 6.21
C HIS A 39 -13.31 13.04 5.92
N PHE A 40 -12.44 12.93 4.90
CA PHE A 40 -11.67 11.74 4.59
C PHE A 40 -10.18 12.07 4.50
N ALA A 41 -9.33 11.12 4.87
CA ALA A 41 -7.90 11.18 4.64
C ALA A 41 -7.41 9.82 4.15
N PHE A 42 -6.60 9.83 3.10
CA PHE A 42 -6.07 8.63 2.46
C PHE A 42 -4.56 8.73 2.36
N GLY A 43 -3.87 7.62 2.61
CA GLY A 43 -2.43 7.46 2.40
C GLY A 43 -2.18 6.55 1.20
N LEU A 44 -1.21 6.91 0.36
CA LEU A 44 -0.71 6.03 -0.69
C LEU A 44 0.71 5.63 -0.32
N GLU A 45 0.95 4.33 -0.22
CA GLU A 45 2.20 3.72 0.22
C GLU A 45 2.78 2.89 -0.94
N ARG A 46 4.08 3.02 -1.22
CA ARG A 46 4.77 2.22 -2.24
C ARG A 46 6.25 2.03 -1.91
N ASN A 47 6.76 0.82 -2.12
CA ASN A 47 8.20 0.54 -2.01
C ASN A 47 8.86 0.64 -3.38
N THR A 48 9.45 1.79 -3.68
CA THR A 48 10.09 2.04 -4.99
C THR A 48 11.41 1.30 -5.17
N GLN A 49 12.00 0.80 -4.09
CA GLN A 49 13.28 0.09 -4.07
C GLN A 49 13.11 -1.43 -3.90
N ALA A 50 11.88 -1.95 -3.98
CA ALA A 50 11.63 -3.37 -3.90
C ALA A 50 12.36 -4.13 -5.03
N GLU A 51 13.02 -5.24 -4.71
CA GLU A 51 13.69 -6.09 -5.69
C GLU A 51 12.68 -6.66 -6.69
N ASN A 52 11.54 -7.14 -6.18
CA ASN A 52 10.44 -7.64 -6.98
C ASN A 52 9.70 -6.50 -7.70
N GLU A 53 9.55 -6.61 -9.02
CA GLU A 53 8.90 -5.58 -9.83
C GLU A 53 7.39 -5.45 -9.54
N ALA A 54 6.69 -6.55 -9.24
CA ALA A 54 5.28 -6.52 -8.88
C ALA A 54 5.06 -5.76 -7.56
N GLU A 55 5.92 -5.97 -6.56
CA GLU A 55 5.90 -5.17 -5.32
C GLU A 55 6.23 -3.71 -5.61
N ARG A 56 7.26 -3.46 -6.44
CA ARG A 56 7.68 -2.10 -6.79
C ARG A 56 6.56 -1.31 -7.46
N ASN A 57 5.77 -1.95 -8.30
CA ASN A 57 4.65 -1.36 -9.01
C ASN A 57 3.33 -1.42 -8.21
N CYS A 58 3.31 -2.04 -7.03
CA CYS A 58 2.14 -2.11 -6.17
C CYS A 58 2.03 -0.87 -5.26
N THR A 59 0.87 -0.21 -5.31
CA THR A 59 0.50 0.90 -4.44
C THR A 59 -0.54 0.42 -3.45
N THR A 60 -0.24 0.59 -2.17
CA THR A 60 -1.17 0.34 -1.08
C THR A 60 -1.93 1.64 -0.79
N PHE A 61 -3.23 1.65 -1.07
CA PHE A 61 -4.14 2.75 -0.72
C PHE A 61 -4.74 2.47 0.64
N ARG A 62 -4.53 3.37 1.59
CA ARG A 62 -4.98 3.22 2.98
C ARG A 62 -5.95 4.32 3.36
N VAL A 63 -7.08 3.92 3.95
CA VAL A 63 -8.00 4.85 4.57
C VAL A 63 -7.47 5.22 5.96
N LEU A 64 -6.93 6.43 6.10
CA LEU A 64 -6.41 6.96 7.37
C LEU A 64 -7.51 7.58 8.22
N LYS A 65 -8.55 8.09 7.56
CA LYS A 65 -9.70 8.70 8.22
C LYS A 65 -10.95 8.61 7.36
N ASP A 66 -12.02 8.16 7.98
CA ASP A 66 -13.40 8.24 7.55
C ASP A 66 -14.20 8.89 8.69
N ARG A 67 -14.59 10.15 8.51
CA ARG A 67 -15.44 10.87 9.46
C ARG A 67 -16.92 10.55 9.27
N PHE A 68 -17.33 10.14 8.07
CA PHE A 68 -18.75 9.98 7.75
C PHE A 68 -19.34 8.82 8.53
N THR A 69 -18.70 7.65 8.44
CA THR A 69 -19.18 6.41 9.08
C THR A 69 -18.16 5.84 10.05
N GLY A 70 -16.87 6.08 9.81
CA GLY A 70 -15.77 5.47 10.53
C GLY A 70 -15.50 4.01 10.17
N GLN A 71 -16.35 3.35 9.38
CA GLN A 71 -16.26 1.93 9.07
C GLN A 71 -15.06 1.59 8.19
N SER A 72 -14.63 2.55 7.37
CA SER A 72 -13.51 2.33 6.45
C SER A 72 -12.15 2.60 7.10
N ASN A 73 -12.09 3.09 8.35
CA ASN A 73 -10.83 3.43 9.00
C ASN A 73 -9.88 2.22 9.06
N GLY A 74 -8.69 2.40 8.51
CA GLY A 74 -7.66 1.36 8.46
C GLY A 74 -7.78 0.38 7.29
N GLN A 75 -8.87 0.41 6.51
CA GLN A 75 -9.01 -0.42 5.32
C GLN A 75 -7.94 -0.11 4.28
N VAL A 76 -7.60 -1.14 3.52
CA VAL A 76 -6.54 -1.12 2.51
C VAL A 76 -7.06 -1.68 1.20
N LEU A 77 -6.69 -1.01 0.11
CA LEU A 77 -6.86 -1.49 -1.26
C LEU A 77 -5.50 -1.53 -1.93
N TYR A 78 -5.29 -2.48 -2.83
CA TYR A 78 -4.03 -2.63 -3.54
C TYR A 78 -4.25 -2.36 -5.03
N TYR A 79 -3.28 -1.65 -5.61
CA TYR A 79 -3.30 -1.31 -7.02
C TYR A 79 -1.95 -1.60 -7.66
N SER A 80 -1.95 -2.22 -8.84
CA SER A 80 -0.74 -2.36 -9.67
C SER A 80 -0.67 -1.23 -10.69
N TYR A 81 0.52 -0.68 -10.91
CA TYR A 81 0.74 0.32 -11.94
C TYR A 81 1.07 -0.34 -13.28
N ASP A 82 0.23 -0.11 -14.28
CA ASP A 82 0.50 -0.51 -15.66
C ASP A 82 1.27 0.59 -16.40
N HIS A 83 2.52 0.32 -16.73
CA HIS A 83 3.41 1.25 -17.43
C HIS A 83 2.98 1.52 -18.87
N ALA A 84 2.27 0.59 -19.52
CA ALA A 84 1.83 0.79 -20.91
C ALA A 84 0.68 1.79 -21.00
N SER A 85 -0.32 1.67 -20.13
CA SER A 85 -1.47 2.59 -20.11
C SER A 85 -1.31 3.79 -19.17
N GLY A 86 -0.35 3.76 -18.25
CA GLY A 86 -0.17 4.77 -17.21
C GLY A 86 -1.27 4.77 -16.14
N ARG A 87 -1.96 3.64 -15.96
CA ARG A 87 -3.13 3.53 -15.06
C ARG A 87 -2.83 2.63 -13.87
N LEU A 88 -3.55 2.89 -12.78
CA LEU A 88 -3.64 1.97 -11.64
C LEU A 88 -4.77 0.96 -11.89
N LEU A 89 -4.43 -0.32 -11.80
CA LEU A 89 -5.35 -1.46 -11.91
C LEU A 89 -5.53 -2.10 -10.55
N ASN A 90 -6.69 -2.70 -10.28
CA ASN A 90 -6.89 -3.45 -9.04
C ASN A 90 -5.89 -4.60 -8.94
N ALA A 91 -5.36 -4.83 -7.74
CA ALA A 91 -4.45 -5.92 -7.44
C ALA A 91 -4.82 -6.58 -6.11
N ASP A 92 -4.30 -7.78 -5.92
CA ASP A 92 -4.35 -8.47 -4.63
C ASP A 92 -3.22 -7.99 -3.70
N ALA A 93 -3.26 -8.42 -2.45
CA ALA A 93 -2.23 -8.04 -1.48
C ALA A 93 -0.85 -8.57 -1.92
N PRO A 94 0.21 -7.76 -1.82
CA PRO A 94 1.56 -8.22 -2.11
C PRO A 94 1.94 -9.34 -1.13
N GLY A 95 2.28 -10.52 -1.67
CA GLY A 95 2.62 -11.73 -0.90
C GLY A 95 1.55 -12.82 -0.88
N GLU A 96 0.36 -12.62 -1.45
CA GLU A 96 -0.66 -13.67 -1.60
C GLU A 96 -0.48 -14.56 -2.85
N TYR A 97 0.57 -14.32 -3.64
CA TYR A 97 0.99 -15.27 -4.67
C TYR A 97 1.66 -16.45 -3.94
N GLY A 98 0.83 -17.46 -3.66
CA GLY A 98 1.15 -18.55 -2.77
C GLY A 98 2.50 -19.22 -3.03
N ASP A 99 3.10 -19.66 -1.92
CA ASP A 99 3.95 -20.83 -1.90
C ASP A 99 3.23 -21.98 -2.61
N PHE A 100 3.39 -22.09 -3.93
CA PHE A 100 3.24 -23.38 -4.58
C PHE A 100 4.42 -24.22 -4.09
N ALA A 101 4.23 -24.87 -2.94
CA ALA A 101 5.12 -25.92 -2.50
C ALA A 101 5.14 -26.98 -3.61
N ASP A 102 6.25 -27.05 -4.32
CA ASP A 102 6.51 -28.11 -5.30
C ASP A 102 6.65 -29.43 -4.53
N GLU A 103 5.55 -30.18 -4.39
CA GLU A 103 5.52 -31.49 -3.73
C GLU A 103 6.16 -32.61 -4.61
N SER A 104 6.84 -32.28 -5.72
CA SER A 104 7.34 -33.30 -6.65
C SER A 104 8.72 -33.91 -6.29
N SER A 105 9.34 -33.53 -5.18
CA SER A 105 10.64 -34.06 -4.78
C SER A 105 10.60 -35.08 -3.63
N ASP A 106 9.87 -36.19 -3.80
CA ASP A 106 10.21 -37.42 -3.04
C ASP A 106 9.64 -38.70 -3.70
N VAL A 107 10.28 -39.14 -4.79
CA VAL A 107 10.31 -40.56 -5.14
C VAL A 107 11.76 -40.99 -5.15
N SER A 108 12.28 -41.27 -3.95
CA SER A 108 13.49 -42.07 -3.82
C SER A 108 13.23 -43.45 -4.40
N THR A 109 13.87 -43.74 -5.53
CA THR A 109 13.96 -45.11 -6.03
C THR A 109 14.91 -45.87 -5.13
N SER A 110 14.39 -46.50 -4.08
CA SER A 110 15.09 -47.55 -3.34
C SER A 110 14.52 -48.91 -3.71
N ASP A 111 15.40 -49.72 -4.29
CA ASP A 111 15.44 -51.19 -4.22
C ASP A 111 14.27 -51.97 -4.83
N TYR A 112 14.48 -52.48 -6.05
CA TYR A 112 14.56 -53.93 -6.34
C TYR A 112 15.30 -54.18 -7.67
#